data_AF-A0A495E5U7-F1
#
_entry.id   AF-A0A495E5U7-F1
#
_cell.length_a   1.000
_cell.length_b   1.000
_cell.length_c   1.000
_cell.angle_alpha   90.00
_cell.angle_beta   90.00
_cell.angle_gamma   90.00
#
_symmetry.space_group_name_H-M   'P 1'
#
loop_
_entity.id
_entity.type
_entity.pdbx_description
1 polymer ?
#
loop_
_entity_poly.entity_id
_entity_poly.type
_entity_poly.pdbx_seq_one_letter_code
_entity_poly.pdbx_strand_id
1 'polypeptide(L)'
;MECIKYSSIIVFVFSCFVSFSQDCTLNVGGGNVETIVSVFQLNTNQKNKLEDLKAAYGLEAKTIEDEIEKLLEEHPQSTPQELELLGNKYLVLKNKLADKAEETDLKLLESFNEKQYNRYIELCKEAYRKPFVITPVVYKDSIAPK
;
A
#
# COMPACT_ATOMS: atom_id res chain seq x y z
N MET A 1 24.81 -26.41 37.68
CA MET A 1 23.37 -26.21 37.41
C MET A 1 23.14 -24.73 37.11
N GLU A 2 23.77 -24.20 36.06
CA GLU A 2 23.69 -22.77 35.69
C GLU A 2 23.12 -22.56 34.27
N CYS A 3 23.10 -23.61 33.45
CA CYS A 3 22.59 -23.58 32.07
C CYS A 3 21.08 -23.31 31.96
N ILE A 4 20.31 -23.55 33.03
CA ILE A 4 18.85 -23.35 33.04
C ILE A 4 18.49 -21.85 33.08
N LYS A 5 19.31 -21.00 33.73
CA LYS A 5 19.03 -19.55 33.83
C LYS A 5 19.19 -18.83 32.49
N TYR A 6 20.18 -19.21 31.69
CA TYR A 6 20.41 -18.62 30.36
C TYR A 6 19.43 -19.14 29.31
N SER A 7 18.89 -20.35 29.48
CA SER A 7 17.89 -20.94 28.58
C SER A 7 16.59 -20.12 28.54
N SER A 8 16.08 -19.64 29.68
CA SER A 8 14.91 -18.76 29.71
C SER A 8 15.16 -17.40 29.04
N ILE A 9 16.38 -16.86 29.13
CA ILE A 9 16.73 -15.58 28.47
C ILE A 9 16.78 -15.75 26.96
N ILE A 10 17.34 -16.86 26.46
CA ILE A 10 17.42 -17.16 25.02
C ILE A 10 16.02 -17.33 24.41
N VAL A 11 15.10 -18.01 25.11
CA VAL A 11 13.70 -18.17 24.65
C VAL A 11 12.95 -16.83 24.65
N PHE A 12 13.20 -15.96 25.64
CA PHE A 12 12.59 -14.63 25.70
C PHE A 12 13.10 -13.70 24.58
N VAL A 13 14.39 -13.76 24.24
CA VAL A 13 14.97 -12.99 23.14
C VAL A 13 14.45 -13.45 21.77
N PHE A 14 14.24 -14.76 21.57
CA PHE A 14 13.68 -15.29 20.32
C PHE A 14 12.20 -14.92 20.11
N SER A 15 11.43 -14.73 21.18
CA SER A 15 10.04 -14.28 21.13
C SER A 15 9.86 -12.86 20.57
N CYS A 16 10.91 -12.02 20.59
CA CYS A 16 10.82 -10.63 20.16
C CYS A 16 10.97 -10.44 18.64
N PHE A 17 11.25 -11.49 17.86
CA PHE A 17 11.39 -11.39 16.40
C PHE A 17 10.07 -11.49 15.64
N VAL A 18 8.92 -11.21 16.27
CA VAL A 18 7.65 -11.09 15.55
C VAL A 18 7.74 -9.83 14.67
N SER A 19 8.17 -10.01 13.43
CA SER A 19 8.34 -8.91 12.47
C SER A 19 6.97 -8.32 12.11
N PHE A 20 6.68 -7.12 12.59
CA PHE A 20 5.63 -6.28 12.00
C PHE A 20 6.13 -5.79 10.65
N SER A 21 5.79 -6.54 9.60
CA SER A 21 6.05 -6.15 8.23
C SER A 21 4.95 -5.20 7.75
N GLN A 22 5.35 -4.07 7.15
CA GLN A 22 4.42 -3.15 6.51
C GLN A 22 3.78 -3.80 5.27
N ASP A 23 2.55 -3.41 4.94
CA ASP A 23 1.88 -3.88 3.73
C ASP A 23 2.64 -3.49 2.46
N CYS A 24 2.49 -4.31 1.44
CA CYS A 24 3.22 -4.22 0.18
C CYS A 24 2.40 -3.44 -0.87
N THR A 25 2.50 -2.12 -0.81
CA THR A 25 1.86 -1.21 -1.77
C THR A 25 2.56 -1.26 -3.13
N LEU A 26 1.79 -1.17 -4.21
CA LEU A 26 2.28 -0.93 -5.57
C LEU A 26 2.60 0.54 -5.82
N ASN A 27 2.09 1.45 -4.97
CA ASN A 27 2.27 2.89 -5.09
C ASN A 27 1.74 3.43 -6.43
N VAL A 28 0.54 3.01 -6.85
CA VAL A 28 -0.11 3.50 -8.08
C VAL A 28 -0.33 5.02 -8.04
N GLY A 29 -0.73 5.53 -6.87
CA GLY A 29 -1.11 6.93 -6.70
C GLY A 29 0.05 7.94 -6.76
N GLY A 30 1.24 7.56 -6.29
CA GLY A 30 2.42 8.45 -6.23
C GLY A 30 3.64 7.96 -7.03
N GLY A 31 3.56 6.80 -7.66
CA GLY A 31 4.69 6.10 -8.27
C GLY A 31 4.86 6.29 -9.77
N ASN A 32 6.00 5.80 -10.27
CA ASN A 32 6.29 5.70 -11.68
C ASN A 32 5.49 4.54 -12.30
N VAL A 33 4.44 4.87 -13.04
CA VAL A 33 3.53 3.88 -13.65
C VAL A 33 4.23 3.03 -14.71
N GLU A 34 5.27 3.56 -15.38
CA GLU A 34 6.04 2.80 -16.37
C GLU A 34 6.79 1.62 -15.74
N THR A 35 7.23 1.76 -14.49
CA THR A 35 7.86 0.69 -13.71
C THR A 35 6.86 -0.42 -13.42
N ILE A 36 5.64 -0.07 -12.99
CA ILE A 36 4.56 -1.05 -12.76
C ILE A 36 4.25 -1.80 -14.07
N VAL A 37 4.09 -1.06 -15.17
CA VAL A 37 3.80 -1.63 -16.49
C VAL A 37 4.87 -2.61 -16.94
N SER A 38 6.14 -2.26 -16.79
CA SER A 38 7.27 -3.06 -17.25
C SER A 38 7.52 -4.29 -16.37
N VAL A 39 7.51 -4.13 -15.04
CA VAL A 39 7.76 -5.21 -14.08
C VAL A 39 6.68 -6.28 -14.13
N PHE A 40 5.41 -5.86 -14.22
CA PHE A 40 4.27 -6.79 -14.25
C PHE A 40 3.77 -7.09 -15.67
N GLN A 41 4.43 -6.55 -16.69
CA GLN A 41 4.12 -6.81 -18.10
C GLN A 41 2.62 -6.63 -18.40
N LEU A 42 2.06 -5.49 -17.98
CA LEU A 42 0.62 -5.24 -18.06
C LEU A 42 0.13 -5.30 -19.52
N ASN A 43 -1.02 -5.94 -19.75
CA ASN A 43 -1.69 -5.91 -21.04
C ASN A 43 -2.43 -4.58 -21.28
N THR A 44 -2.96 -4.36 -22.48
CA THR A 44 -3.65 -3.10 -22.85
C THR A 44 -4.79 -2.74 -21.89
N ASN A 45 -5.61 -3.71 -21.48
CA ASN A 45 -6.72 -3.45 -20.57
C ASN A 45 -6.23 -3.06 -19.16
N GLN A 46 -5.18 -3.74 -18.68
CA GLN A 46 -4.56 -3.42 -17.39
C GLN A 46 -3.86 -2.05 -17.40
N LYS A 47 -3.24 -1.66 -18.53
CA LYS A 47 -2.65 -0.30 -18.69
C LYS A 47 -3.71 0.79 -18.64
N ASN A 48 -4.82 0.63 -19.38
CA ASN A 48 -5.92 1.58 -19.32
C ASN A 48 -6.49 1.68 -17.91
N LYS A 49 -6.69 0.52 -17.24
CA LYS A 49 -7.13 0.49 -15.84
C LYS A 49 -6.15 1.21 -14.91
N LEU A 50 -4.84 1.06 -15.10
CA LEU A 50 -3.82 1.75 -14.32
C LEU A 50 -3.94 3.29 -14.45
N GLU A 51 -4.08 3.78 -15.67
CA GLU A 51 -4.26 5.22 -15.92
C GLU A 51 -5.57 5.76 -15.31
N ASP A 52 -6.68 5.03 -15.47
CA ASP A 52 -7.97 5.38 -14.88
C ASP A 52 -7.90 5.43 -13.35
N LEU A 53 -7.25 4.42 -12.74
CA LEU A 53 -7.05 4.35 -11.29
C LEU A 53 -6.17 5.51 -10.80
N LYS A 54 -5.09 5.84 -11.51
CA LYS A 54 -4.22 6.96 -11.17
C LYS A 54 -4.94 8.31 -11.25
N ALA A 55 -5.73 8.52 -12.31
CA ALA A 55 -6.51 9.74 -12.46
C ALA A 55 -7.56 9.87 -11.36
N ALA A 56 -8.29 8.80 -11.04
CA ALA A 56 -9.27 8.78 -9.96
C ALA A 56 -8.63 9.07 -8.60
N TYR A 57 -7.53 8.39 -8.27
CA TYR A 57 -6.76 8.65 -7.06
C TYR A 57 -6.31 10.11 -6.97
N GLY A 58 -5.80 10.69 -8.06
CA GLY A 58 -5.33 12.08 -8.07
C GLY A 58 -6.42 13.11 -7.73
N LEU A 59 -7.66 12.87 -8.17
CA LEU A 59 -8.79 13.74 -7.82
C LEU A 59 -9.20 13.61 -6.35
N GLU A 60 -9.26 12.37 -5.84
CA GLU A 60 -9.59 12.12 -4.43
C GLU A 60 -8.49 12.63 -3.50
N ALA A 61 -7.22 12.39 -3.85
CA ALA A 61 -6.07 12.85 -3.09
C ALA A 61 -6.03 14.37 -3.00
N LYS A 62 -6.22 15.06 -4.14
CA LYS A 62 -6.28 16.53 -4.16
C LYS A 62 -7.38 17.08 -3.24
N THR A 63 -8.56 16.46 -3.24
CA THR A 63 -9.66 16.88 -2.35
C THR A 63 -9.26 16.79 -0.88
N ILE A 64 -8.56 15.73 -0.48
CA ILE A 64 -8.08 15.56 0.90
C ILE A 64 -6.90 16.50 1.21
N GLU A 65 -6.02 16.74 0.25
CA GLU A 65 -4.92 17.71 0.36
C GLU A 65 -5.45 19.14 0.57
N ASP A 66 -6.49 19.53 -0.16
CA ASP A 66 -7.18 20.81 0.02
C ASP A 66 -7.84 20.90 1.42
N GLU A 67 -8.41 19.79 1.93
CA GLU A 67 -8.92 19.71 3.32
C GLU A 67 -7.80 19.87 4.36
N ILE A 68 -6.61 19.32 4.09
CA ILE A 68 -5.43 19.46 4.96
C ILE A 68 -4.94 20.90 4.97
N GLU A 69 -4.81 21.53 3.80
CA GLU A 69 -4.39 22.93 3.68
C GLU A 69 -5.33 23.84 4.46
N LYS A 70 -6.64 23.70 4.24
CA LYS A 70 -7.66 24.43 4.99
C LYS A 70 -7.57 24.20 6.49
N LEU A 71 -7.36 22.96 6.93
CA LEU A 71 -7.19 22.65 8.36
C LEU A 71 -5.98 23.38 8.95
N LEU A 72 -4.86 23.43 8.24
CA LEU A 72 -3.64 24.08 8.70
C LEU A 72 -3.77 25.61 8.74
N GLU A 73 -4.54 26.20 7.82
CA GLU A 73 -4.79 27.64 7.77
C GLU A 73 -5.79 28.12 8.83
N GLU A 74 -6.88 27.38 9.02
CA GLU A 74 -8.02 27.85 9.82
C GLU A 74 -7.97 27.40 11.29
N HIS A 75 -7.22 26.34 11.62
CA HIS A 75 -7.21 25.82 12.98
C HIS A 75 -6.35 26.69 13.92
N PRO A 76 -6.83 27.01 15.15
CA PRO A 76 -6.01 27.65 16.17
C PRO A 76 -4.75 26.84 16.51
N GLN A 77 -3.64 27.52 16.82
CA GLN A 77 -2.31 26.90 17.03
C GLN A 77 -1.50 27.59 18.14
N SER A 78 -2.15 28.40 19.00
CA SER A 78 -1.45 29.22 19.99
C SER A 78 -1.20 28.51 21.31
N THR A 79 -1.90 27.40 21.56
CA THR A 79 -1.78 26.63 22.80
C THR A 79 -1.46 25.16 22.52
N PRO A 80 -0.84 24.45 23.49
CA PRO A 80 -0.57 23.01 23.35
C PRO A 80 -1.83 22.18 23.05
N GLN A 81 -2.97 22.52 23.67
CA GLN A 81 -4.24 21.82 23.47
C GLN A 81 -4.77 22.00 22.04
N GLU A 82 -4.62 23.20 21.49
CA GLU A 82 -5.01 23.49 20.10
C GLU A 82 -4.12 22.75 19.10
N LEU A 83 -2.80 22.66 19.36
CA LEU A 83 -1.86 21.91 18.54
C LEU A 83 -2.12 20.39 18.59
N GLU A 84 -2.49 19.86 19.76
CA GLU A 84 -2.89 18.46 19.91
C GLU A 84 -4.14 18.16 19.08
N LEU A 85 -5.16 19.03 19.14
CA LEU A 85 -6.38 18.86 18.36
C LEU A 85 -6.12 18.96 16.86
N LEU A 86 -5.25 19.88 16.43
CA LEU A 86 -4.79 19.98 15.04
C LEU A 86 -4.13 18.67 14.60
N GLY A 87 -3.19 18.15 15.39
CA GLY A 87 -2.50 16.90 15.09
C GLY A 87 -3.45 15.72 14.92
N ASN A 88 -4.46 15.61 15.79
CA ASN A 88 -5.49 14.57 15.70
C ASN A 88 -6.32 14.69 14.41
N LYS A 89 -6.75 15.90 14.04
CA LYS A 89 -7.52 16.13 12.80
C LYS A 89 -6.67 15.86 11.56
N TYR A 90 -5.42 16.30 11.56
CA TYR A 90 -4.47 16.04 10.49
C TYR A 90 -4.24 14.54 10.29
N LEU A 91 -4.07 13.79 11.40
CA LEU A 91 -3.88 12.33 11.34
C LEU A 91 -5.09 11.62 10.68
N VAL A 92 -6.31 12.07 10.96
CA VAL A 92 -7.51 11.52 10.30
C VAL A 92 -7.46 11.72 8.79
N LEU A 93 -7.11 12.92 8.32
CA LEU A 93 -7.00 13.21 6.88
C LEU A 93 -5.86 12.44 6.21
N LYS A 94 -4.71 12.35 6.88
CA LYS A 94 -3.58 11.54 6.42
C LYS A 94 -3.94 10.07 6.29
N ASN A 95 -4.68 9.51 7.25
CA ASN A 95 -5.12 8.12 7.17
C ASN A 95 -6.09 7.90 6.00
N LYS A 96 -7.01 8.85 5.73
CA LYS A 96 -7.86 8.77 4.53
C LYS A 96 -7.05 8.70 3.24
N LEU A 97 -5.98 9.49 3.11
CA LEU A 97 -5.08 9.41 1.94
C LEU A 97 -4.44 8.02 1.82
N ALA A 98 -3.96 7.45 2.93
CA ALA A 98 -3.36 6.13 2.95
C ALA A 98 -4.37 5.04 2.55
N ASP A 99 -5.59 5.08 3.10
CA ASP A 99 -6.67 4.15 2.77
C ASP A 99 -7.01 4.21 1.27
N LYS A 100 -7.03 5.42 0.69
CA LYS A 100 -7.27 5.61 -0.75
C LYS A 100 -6.15 5.08 -1.63
N ALA A 101 -4.90 5.23 -1.19
CA ALA A 101 -3.76 4.66 -1.91
C ALA A 101 -3.82 3.12 -1.89
N GLU A 102 -4.13 2.52 -0.74
CA GLU A 102 -4.29 1.08 -0.60
C GLU A 102 -5.44 0.55 -1.47
N GLU A 103 -6.62 1.18 -1.42
CA GLU A 103 -7.77 0.84 -2.26
C GLU A 103 -7.39 0.84 -3.76
N THR A 104 -6.60 1.82 -4.17
CA THR A 104 -6.13 1.97 -5.56
C THR A 104 -5.19 0.82 -5.97
N ASP A 105 -4.24 0.49 -5.11
CA ASP A 105 -3.29 -0.60 -5.34
C ASP A 105 -4.01 -1.96 -5.41
N LEU A 106 -4.96 -2.21 -4.50
CA LEU A 106 -5.80 -3.41 -4.49
C LEU A 106 -6.59 -3.57 -5.79
N LYS A 107 -7.24 -2.50 -6.27
CA LYS A 107 -7.97 -2.53 -7.54
C LYS A 107 -7.09 -2.90 -8.72
N LEU A 108 -5.82 -2.49 -8.75
CA LEU A 108 -4.90 -2.92 -9.79
C LEU A 108 -4.50 -4.38 -9.62
N LEU A 109 -4.16 -4.81 -8.41
CA LEU A 109 -3.80 -6.21 -8.09
C LEU A 109 -4.92 -7.19 -8.46
N GLU A 110 -6.17 -6.81 -8.26
CA GLU A 110 -7.35 -7.59 -8.68
C GLU A 110 -7.46 -7.76 -10.21
N SER A 111 -6.67 -7.04 -10.99
CA SER A 111 -6.55 -7.28 -12.43
C SER A 111 -5.43 -8.25 -12.79
N PHE A 112 -4.57 -8.64 -11.86
CA PHE A 112 -3.41 -9.46 -12.17
C PHE A 112 -3.81 -10.90 -12.46
N ASN A 113 -3.15 -11.51 -13.45
CA ASN A 113 -3.16 -12.96 -13.59
C ASN A 113 -2.25 -13.63 -12.57
N GLU A 114 -2.30 -14.97 -12.53
CA GLU A 114 -1.51 -15.76 -11.58
C GLU A 114 0.00 -15.47 -11.64
N LYS A 115 0.57 -15.35 -12.85
CA LYS A 115 2.01 -15.05 -13.01
C LYS A 115 2.38 -13.67 -12.48
N GLN A 116 1.55 -12.66 -12.76
CA GLN A 116 1.74 -11.30 -12.30
C GLN A 116 1.61 -11.20 -10.77
N TYR A 117 0.62 -11.87 -10.20
CA TYR A 117 0.43 -11.89 -8.75
C TYR A 117 1.55 -12.65 -8.02
N ASN A 118 2.02 -13.76 -8.57
CA ASN A 118 3.18 -14.47 -8.03
C ASN A 118 4.44 -13.59 -8.06
N ARG A 119 4.66 -12.83 -9.15
CA ARG A 119 5.76 -11.87 -9.22
C ARG A 119 5.64 -10.78 -8.17
N TYR A 120 4.44 -10.28 -7.91
CA TYR A 120 4.17 -9.33 -6.84
C TYR A 120 4.53 -9.91 -5.47
N ILE A 121 4.10 -11.14 -5.17
CA ILE A 121 4.44 -11.83 -3.91
C ILE A 121 5.96 -11.97 -3.73
N GLU A 122 6.69 -12.35 -4.78
CA GLU A 122 8.15 -12.47 -4.76
C GLU A 122 8.81 -11.14 -4.39
N LEU A 123 8.44 -10.05 -5.08
CA LEU A 123 8.97 -8.71 -4.82
C LEU A 123 8.63 -8.23 -3.40
N CYS A 124 7.44 -8.52 -2.90
CA CYS A 124 7.07 -8.20 -1.51
C CYS A 124 7.97 -8.94 -0.51
N LYS A 125 8.25 -10.23 -0.76
CA LYS A 125 9.16 -11.01 0.09
C LYS A 125 10.59 -10.45 0.06
N GLU A 126 11.09 -10.10 -1.13
CA GLU A 126 12.41 -9.48 -1.28
C GLU A 126 12.52 -8.15 -0.52
N ALA A 127 11.42 -7.38 -0.48
CA ALA A 127 11.34 -6.12 0.26
C ALA A 127 10.98 -6.28 1.75
N TYR A 128 10.87 -7.51 2.26
CA TYR A 128 10.38 -7.81 3.62
C TYR A 128 9.02 -7.16 3.93
N ARG A 129 8.13 -7.13 2.93
CA ARG A 129 6.76 -6.59 2.98
C ARG A 129 5.72 -7.69 3.00
N LYS A 130 4.56 -7.40 3.60
CA LYS A 130 3.41 -8.30 3.64
C LYS A 130 2.57 -8.10 2.36
N PRO A 131 2.41 -9.11 1.50
CA PRO A 131 1.60 -8.98 0.30
C PRO A 131 0.11 -8.88 0.66
N PHE A 132 -0.64 -8.10 -0.12
CA PHE A 132 -2.11 -8.14 -0.10
C PHE A 132 -2.62 -9.48 -0.64
N VAL A 133 -3.67 -10.01 -0.02
CA VAL A 133 -4.30 -11.29 -0.42
C VAL A 133 -5.44 -11.01 -1.40
N ILE A 134 -5.29 -11.45 -2.65
CA ILE A 134 -6.31 -11.33 -3.70
C ILE A 134 -6.48 -12.65 -4.45
N THR A 135 -7.57 -12.78 -5.20
CA THR A 135 -7.77 -13.91 -6.11
C THR A 135 -7.38 -13.50 -7.53
N PRO A 136 -6.34 -14.11 -8.15
CA PRO A 136 -5.89 -13.72 -9.48
C PRO A 136 -6.94 -14.01 -10.57
N VAL A 137 -6.91 -13.20 -11.63
CA VAL A 137 -7.80 -13.33 -12.78
C VAL A 137 -7.35 -14.44 -13.71
N VAL A 138 -8.30 -15.25 -14.17
CA VAL A 138 -8.08 -16.21 -15.26
C VAL A 138 -8.46 -15.56 -16.59
N TYR A 139 -7.47 -15.19 -17.39
CA TYR A 139 -7.69 -14.75 -18.76
C TYR A 139 -7.92 -15.97 -19.66
N LYS A 140 -9.00 -15.96 -20.45
CA LYS A 140 -9.17 -16.93 -21.53
C LYS A 140 -8.26 -16.49 -22.66
N ASP A 141 -7.26 -17.30 -22.99
CA ASP A 141 -6.41 -17.05 -24.15
C ASP A 141 -7.26 -17.10 -25.42
N SER A 142 -7.44 -15.95 -26.06
CA SER A 142 -8.01 -15.86 -27.41
C SER A 142 -6.96 -16.37 -28.41
N ILE A 143 -6.69 -17.67 -28.41
CA ILE A 143 -6.02 -18.29 -29.56
C ILE A 143 -7.10 -18.46 -30.63
N ALA A 144 -7.22 -17.46 -31.51
CA ALA A 144 -7.89 -17.70 -32.78
C ALA A 144 -7.12 -18.83 -33.51
N PRO A 145 -7.78 -19.91 -33.95
CA PRO A 145 -7.10 -20.96 -34.70
C PRO A 145 -6.52 -20.35 -35.99
N LYS A 146 -5.26 -20.71 -36.28
CA LYS A 146 -4.53 -20.33 -37.49
C LYS A 146 -5.28 -20.68 -38.76
#